data_AF-A0A498ENY2-F1
#
_entry.id   AF-A0A498ENY2-F1
#
_cell.length_a   1.000
_cell.length_b   1.000
_cell.length_c   1.000
_cell.angle_alpha   90.00
_cell.angle_beta   90.00
_cell.angle_gamma   90.00
#
_symmetry.space_group_name_H-M   'P 1'
#
loop_
_entity.id
_entity.type
_entity.pdbx_description
1 polymer ?
#
loop_
_entity_poly.entity_id
_entity_poly.type
_entity_poly.pdbx_seq_one_letter_code
_entity_poly.pdbx_strand_id
1 'polypeptide(L)'
;MVPPTGDGGSPAPIDRPILEFLQTRLQATRQVSRATVTDASGHLELQVICVPSYYPAAVDEAQLTVRWYTNDDFKIHYREIYTDHTWECRWDRHPNPHNTRDHFHPPPTAPTPGEDASWPADHRDVVALVLDEIEDRVTALWSE
;
A
#
# COMPACT_ATOMS: atom_id res chain seq x y z
N MET A 1 -8.57 -31.65 -25.25
CA MET A 1 -7.82 -31.27 -24.04
C MET A 1 -7.03 -30.03 -24.39
N VAL A 2 -7.44 -28.86 -23.89
CA VAL A 2 -6.60 -27.66 -23.82
C VAL A 2 -7.03 -26.94 -22.53
N PRO A 3 -6.21 -26.88 -21.48
CA PRO A 3 -6.49 -25.99 -20.36
C PRO A 3 -6.26 -24.54 -20.82
N PRO A 4 -6.98 -23.55 -20.28
CA PRO A 4 -6.66 -22.16 -20.57
C PRO A 4 -5.28 -21.82 -19.99
N THR A 5 -4.47 -21.18 -20.82
CA THR A 5 -3.13 -20.68 -20.50
C THR A 5 -3.25 -19.53 -19.51
N GLY A 6 -3.22 -19.86 -18.22
CA GLY A 6 -2.83 -18.89 -17.20
C GLY A 6 -1.31 -18.80 -17.21
N ASP A 7 -0.73 -17.91 -18.00
CA ASP A 7 0.69 -17.57 -17.86
C ASP A 7 0.88 -16.66 -16.65
N GLY A 8 0.53 -17.21 -15.48
CA GLY A 8 0.94 -16.72 -14.17
C GLY A 8 2.45 -16.79 -14.04
N GLY A 9 3.15 -15.97 -14.82
CA GLY A 9 4.55 -15.69 -14.65
C GLY A 9 4.74 -15.16 -13.24
N SER A 10 5.80 -15.62 -12.57
CA SER A 10 6.23 -15.00 -11.33
C SER A 10 6.28 -13.48 -11.54
N PRO A 11 5.82 -12.68 -10.56
CA PRO A 11 5.88 -11.23 -10.69
C PRO A 11 7.32 -10.82 -11.01
N ALA A 12 7.46 -9.68 -11.69
CA ALA A 12 8.78 -9.12 -11.95
C ALA A 12 9.60 -9.01 -10.64
N PRO A 13 10.93 -8.92 -10.70
CA PRO A 13 11.74 -8.70 -9.50
C PRO A 13 11.31 -7.43 -8.74
N ILE A 14 11.56 -7.41 -7.43
CA ILE A 14 11.33 -6.22 -6.60
C ILE A 14 12.34 -5.13 -6.97
N ASP A 15 11.86 -3.91 -7.17
CA ASP A 15 12.69 -2.73 -7.37
C ASP A 15 13.18 -2.19 -6.01
N ARG A 16 14.27 -2.79 -5.52
CA ARG A 16 14.90 -2.39 -4.25
C ARG A 16 15.32 -0.90 -4.23
N PRO A 17 15.94 -0.32 -5.28
CA PRO A 17 16.26 1.11 -5.31
C PRO A 17 15.05 2.02 -5.05
N ILE A 18 13.87 1.71 -5.61
CA ILE A 18 12.65 2.47 -5.32
C ILE A 18 12.27 2.33 -3.84
N LEU A 19 12.29 1.11 -3.27
CA LEU A 19 11.96 0.92 -1.86
C LEU A 19 12.92 1.67 -0.92
N GLU A 20 14.22 1.68 -1.19
CA GLU A 20 15.23 2.39 -0.40
C GLU A 20 15.10 3.92 -0.53
N PHE A 21 14.75 4.40 -1.72
CA PHE A 21 14.41 5.81 -1.93
C PHE A 21 13.19 6.22 -1.10
N LEU A 22 12.10 5.45 -1.18
CA LEU A 22 10.88 5.71 -0.40
C LEU A 22 11.13 5.60 1.10
N GLN A 23 11.90 4.61 1.54
CA GLN A 23 12.30 4.45 2.94
C GLN A 23 12.99 5.72 3.45
N THR A 24 13.98 6.23 2.72
CA THR A 24 14.74 7.43 3.11
C THR A 24 13.84 8.65 3.22
N ARG A 25 12.91 8.81 2.26
CA ARG A 25 11.97 9.94 2.24
C ARG A 25 10.96 9.87 3.38
N LEU A 26 10.32 8.71 3.56
CA LEU A 26 9.28 8.52 4.57
C LEU A 26 9.84 8.58 5.98
N GLN A 27 11.01 7.98 6.24
CA GLN A 27 11.67 8.02 7.55
C GLN A 27 12.00 9.45 8.03
N ALA A 28 12.16 10.39 7.09
CA ALA A 28 12.45 11.79 7.39
C ALA A 28 11.19 12.61 7.73
N THR A 29 9.99 12.03 7.63
CA THR A 29 8.73 12.71 7.96
C THR A 29 8.36 12.54 9.43
N ARG A 30 7.68 13.54 10.01
CA ARG A 30 7.26 13.49 11.43
C ARG A 30 6.15 12.47 11.71
N GLN A 31 5.40 12.10 10.67
CA GLN A 31 4.29 11.15 10.73
C GLN A 31 4.75 9.71 10.80
N VAL A 32 6.02 9.44 10.48
CA VAL A 32 6.59 8.09 10.41
C VAL A 32 7.46 7.85 11.62
N SER A 33 7.11 6.83 12.40
CA SER A 33 7.94 6.34 13.51
C SER A 33 9.12 5.53 12.96
N ARG A 34 8.83 4.66 11.99
CA ARG A 34 9.81 3.74 11.41
C ARG A 34 9.48 3.40 9.97
N ALA A 35 10.47 3.41 9.09
CA ALA A 35 10.41 2.87 7.74
C ALA A 35 11.53 1.82 7.56
N THR A 36 11.18 0.59 7.18
CA THR A 36 12.13 -0.52 7.07
C THR A 36 11.86 -1.33 5.83
N VAL A 37 12.88 -1.48 4.98
CA VAL A 37 12.87 -2.49 3.91
C VAL A 37 13.17 -3.85 4.53
N THR A 38 12.26 -4.81 4.35
CA THR A 38 12.31 -6.13 4.99
C THR A 38 11.72 -7.20 4.06
N ASP A 39 12.08 -8.45 4.29
CA ASP A 39 11.53 -9.63 3.61
C ASP A 39 10.77 -10.58 4.56
N ALA A 40 10.47 -10.11 5.77
CA ALA A 40 9.84 -10.91 6.82
C ALA A 40 8.48 -11.52 6.45
N SER A 41 7.76 -10.93 5.48
CA SER A 41 6.48 -11.44 4.97
C SER A 41 6.64 -12.47 3.83
N GLY A 42 7.86 -12.85 3.49
CA GLY A 42 8.18 -13.73 2.36
C GLY A 42 8.45 -13.00 1.05
N HIS A 43 8.32 -11.68 1.03
CA HIS A 43 8.65 -10.82 -0.10
C HIS A 43 9.36 -9.56 0.37
N LEU A 44 10.33 -9.07 -0.40
CA LEU A 44 10.98 -7.79 -0.11
C LEU A 44 9.98 -6.64 -0.29
N GLU A 45 9.76 -5.88 0.77
CA GLU A 45 8.81 -4.76 0.81
C GLU A 45 9.28 -3.68 1.79
N LEU A 46 8.71 -2.49 1.65
CA LEU A 46 8.89 -1.40 2.60
C LEU A 46 7.72 -1.40 3.59
N GLN A 47 8.01 -1.58 4.87
CA GLN A 47 7.04 -1.42 5.96
C GLN A 47 7.25 -0.08 6.65
N VAL A 48 6.19 0.70 6.76
CA VAL A 48 6.16 2.03 7.38
C VAL A 48 5.18 2.00 8.53
N ILE A 49 5.67 2.26 9.74
CA ILE A 49 4.87 2.39 10.95
C ILE A 49 4.69 3.87 11.24
N CYS A 50 3.44 4.31 11.36
CA CYS A 50 3.12 5.69 11.67
C CYS A 50 3.36 6.00 13.16
N VAL A 51 3.57 7.27 13.48
CA VAL A 51 3.67 7.73 14.88
C VAL A 51 2.29 7.63 15.53
N PRO A 52 2.14 7.00 16.71
CA PRO A 52 0.84 6.85 17.37
C PRO A 52 0.11 8.18 17.63
N SER A 53 0.85 9.25 17.96
CA SER A 53 0.27 10.58 18.19
C SER A 53 -0.28 11.25 16.93
N TYR A 54 -0.12 10.62 15.75
CA TYR A 54 -0.73 11.09 14.51
C TYR A 54 -2.21 10.71 14.39
N TYR A 55 -2.64 9.73 15.18
CA TYR A 55 -3.99 9.18 15.16
C TYR A 55 -4.73 9.47 16.48
N PRO A 56 -6.08 9.51 16.45
CA PRO A 56 -6.86 9.49 17.68
C PRO A 56 -6.58 8.22 18.50
N ALA A 57 -6.83 8.29 19.80
CA ALA A 57 -6.55 7.21 20.75
C ALA A 57 -7.30 5.89 20.46
N ALA A 58 -8.31 5.90 19.58
CA ALA A 58 -9.03 4.70 19.16
C ALA A 58 -8.20 3.81 18.20
N VAL A 59 -7.21 4.37 17.51
CA VAL A 59 -6.32 3.63 16.61
C VAL A 59 -5.09 3.17 17.38
N ASP A 60 -4.96 1.86 17.56
CA ASP A 60 -3.86 1.24 18.31
C ASP A 60 -2.55 1.27 17.50
N GLU A 61 -2.63 1.01 16.20
CA GLU A 61 -1.48 1.04 15.28
C GLU A 61 -1.92 1.41 13.86
N ALA A 62 -1.08 2.09 13.11
CA ALA A 62 -1.27 2.33 11.68
C ALA A 62 0.01 2.01 10.90
N GLN A 63 -0.17 1.29 9.78
CA GLN A 63 0.90 0.76 8.96
C GLN A 63 0.62 0.97 7.48
N LEU A 64 1.65 1.39 6.74
CA LEU A 64 1.69 1.39 5.28
C LEU A 64 2.74 0.37 4.81
N THR A 65 2.33 -0.54 3.93
CA THR A 65 3.23 -1.52 3.29
C THR A 65 3.30 -1.24 1.80
N VAL A 66 4.52 -1.09 1.26
CA VAL A 66 4.76 -0.80 -0.16
C VAL A 66 5.60 -1.90 -0.77
N ARG A 67 5.10 -2.46 -1.87
CA ARG A 67 5.84 -3.39 -2.72
C ARG A 67 5.88 -2.84 -4.13
N TRP A 68 7.07 -2.69 -4.69
CA TRP A 68 7.28 -2.13 -6.02
C TRP A 68 8.11 -3.07 -6.88
N TYR A 69 7.71 -3.26 -8.12
CA TYR A 69 8.33 -4.20 -9.07
C TYR A 69 9.03 -3.45 -10.21
N THR A 70 10.05 -4.08 -10.81
CA THR A 70 10.85 -3.44 -11.89
C THR A 70 10.08 -3.18 -13.18
N ASN A 71 8.84 -3.66 -13.29
CA ASN A 71 7.93 -3.41 -14.41
C ASN A 71 6.85 -2.36 -14.08
N ASP A 72 7.05 -1.60 -13.00
CA ASP A 72 6.13 -0.61 -12.44
C ASP A 72 4.81 -1.16 -11.91
N ASP A 73 4.69 -2.48 -11.76
CA ASP A 73 3.63 -3.04 -10.93
C ASP A 73 3.91 -2.71 -9.46
N PHE A 74 2.86 -2.55 -8.66
CA PHE A 74 2.98 -2.30 -7.24
C PHE A 74 1.77 -2.80 -6.45
N LYS A 75 1.98 -2.93 -5.15
CA LYS A 75 0.93 -3.11 -4.14
C LYS A 75 1.23 -2.17 -2.99
N ILE A 76 0.27 -1.32 -2.66
CA ILE A 76 0.36 -0.42 -1.52
C ILE A 76 -0.82 -0.72 -0.61
N HIS A 77 -0.55 -1.12 0.62
CA HIS A 77 -1.56 -1.54 1.59
C HIS A 77 -1.45 -0.66 2.81
N TYR A 78 -2.54 0.04 3.13
CA TYR A 78 -2.65 0.82 4.35
C TYR A 78 -3.62 0.13 5.31
N ARG A 79 -3.23 0.04 6.58
CA ARG A 79 -3.94 -0.70 7.61
C ARG A 79 -3.92 0.05 8.93
N GLU A 80 -5.09 0.19 9.53
CA GLU A 80 -5.33 0.68 10.88
C GLU A 80 -5.79 -0.49 11.75
N ILE A 81 -5.18 -0.65 12.92
CA ILE A 81 -5.54 -1.66 13.92
C ILE A 81 -6.29 -0.95 15.04
N TYR A 82 -7.47 -1.46 15.34
CA TYR A 82 -8.28 -1.06 16.49
C TYR A 82 -8.38 -2.24 17.46
N THR A 83 -8.88 -1.97 18.66
CA THR A 83 -9.01 -2.98 19.71
C THR A 83 -9.90 -4.17 19.29
N ASP A 84 -10.93 -3.92 18.48
CA ASP A 84 -11.94 -4.91 18.10
C ASP A 84 -12.01 -5.21 16.59
N HIS A 85 -11.39 -4.39 15.75
CA HIS A 85 -11.43 -4.55 14.30
C HIS A 85 -10.17 -4.04 13.59
N THR A 86 -10.12 -4.25 12.28
CA THR A 86 -9.12 -3.67 11.39
C THR A 86 -9.84 -2.86 10.33
N TRP A 87 -9.23 -1.76 9.94
CA TRP A 87 -9.63 -0.99 8.78
C TRP A 87 -8.47 -0.99 7.78
N GLU A 88 -8.72 -1.36 6.53
CA GLU A 88 -7.68 -1.45 5.52
C GLU A 88 -8.16 -1.15 4.11
N CYS A 89 -7.28 -0.56 3.31
CA CYS A 89 -7.48 -0.31 1.88
C CYS A 89 -6.17 -0.55 1.11
N ARG A 90 -6.28 -0.73 -0.23
CA ARG A 90 -5.10 -0.96 -1.08
C ARG A 90 -5.18 -0.25 -2.41
N TRP A 91 -4.02 0.18 -2.90
CA TRP A 91 -3.81 0.67 -4.25
C TRP A 91 -2.87 -0.30 -4.96
N ASP A 92 -3.39 -0.95 -5.99
CA ASP A 92 -2.66 -1.99 -6.70
C ASP A 92 -2.53 -1.64 -8.19
N ARG A 93 -1.36 -1.96 -8.74
CA ARG A 93 -1.08 -1.96 -10.17
C ARG A 93 -0.51 -3.32 -10.51
N HIS A 94 -1.31 -4.20 -11.10
CA HIS A 94 -0.85 -5.48 -11.65
C HIS A 94 -1.95 -6.09 -12.53
N PRO A 95 -1.60 -6.91 -13.53
CA PRO A 95 -2.61 -7.67 -14.27
C PRO A 95 -3.37 -8.61 -13.33
N ASN A 96 -4.69 -8.70 -13.48
CA ASN A 96 -5.53 -9.70 -12.82
C ASN A 96 -6.75 -10.07 -13.72
N PRO A 97 -7.49 -11.16 -13.44
CA PRO A 97 -8.61 -11.58 -14.27
C PRO A 97 -9.92 -10.78 -14.13
N HIS A 98 -10.01 -9.88 -13.15
CA HIS A 98 -11.28 -9.30 -12.69
C HIS A 98 -11.34 -7.76 -12.77
N ASN A 99 -10.20 -7.10 -12.95
CA ASN A 99 -10.04 -5.65 -13.00
C ASN A 99 -9.08 -5.25 -14.12
N THR A 100 -9.07 -3.95 -14.42
CA THR A 100 -7.95 -3.33 -15.14
C THR A 100 -6.66 -3.43 -14.34
N ARG A 101 -5.51 -3.13 -14.99
CA ARG A 101 -4.19 -3.20 -14.36
C ARG A 101 -4.14 -2.38 -13.06
N ASP A 102 -4.75 -1.20 -13.07
CA ASP A 102 -4.83 -0.30 -11.91
C ASP A 102 -6.17 -0.52 -11.20
N HIS A 103 -6.14 -0.83 -9.90
CA HIS A 103 -7.35 -1.05 -9.14
C HIS A 103 -7.19 -0.67 -7.67
N PHE A 104 -8.28 -0.20 -7.07
CA PHE A 104 -8.38 0.17 -5.67
C PHE A 104 -9.17 -0.90 -4.91
N HIS A 105 -8.69 -1.30 -3.74
CA HIS A 105 -9.45 -2.13 -2.82
C HIS A 105 -9.99 -1.26 -1.69
N PRO A 106 -11.30 -0.96 -1.68
CA PRO A 106 -11.85 0.02 -0.75
C PRO A 106 -11.85 -0.49 0.69
N PRO A 107 -11.84 0.44 1.66
CA PRO A 107 -12.04 0.10 3.06
C PRO A 107 -13.46 -0.42 3.34
N PRO A 108 -13.69 -1.10 4.48
CA PRO A 108 -12.74 -1.34 5.56
C PRO A 108 -11.96 -2.65 5.45
N THR A 109 -12.24 -3.50 4.46
CA THR A 109 -11.71 -4.87 4.40
C THR A 109 -10.90 -5.18 3.13
N ALA A 110 -10.57 -4.16 2.33
CA ALA A 110 -9.87 -4.29 1.06
C ALA A 110 -10.35 -5.50 0.20
N PRO A 111 -11.66 -5.60 -0.11
CA PRO A 111 -12.26 -6.79 -0.69
C PRO A 111 -11.71 -7.08 -2.09
N THR A 112 -11.77 -8.35 -2.52
CA THR A 112 -11.42 -8.78 -3.89
C THR A 112 -12.69 -9.27 -4.61
N PRO A 113 -12.97 -8.84 -5.86
CA PRO A 113 -12.18 -7.94 -6.69
C PRO A 113 -12.16 -6.49 -6.17
N GLY A 114 -11.17 -5.73 -6.59
CA GLY A 114 -11.14 -4.29 -6.35
C GLY A 114 -12.05 -3.53 -7.32
N GLU A 115 -11.96 -2.22 -7.29
CA GLU A 115 -12.62 -1.29 -8.20
C GLU A 115 -11.59 -0.77 -9.20
N ASP A 116 -11.97 -0.70 -10.48
CA ASP A 116 -11.06 -0.18 -11.52
C ASP A 116 -10.70 1.28 -11.24
N ALA A 117 -9.42 1.60 -11.35
CA ALA A 117 -8.87 2.91 -11.06
C ALA A 117 -7.80 3.31 -12.09
N SER A 118 -7.15 4.44 -11.88
CA SER A 118 -6.02 4.88 -12.71
C SER A 118 -5.03 5.65 -11.85
N TRP A 119 -3.78 5.20 -11.86
CA TRP A 119 -2.72 5.81 -11.06
C TRP A 119 -1.73 6.59 -11.94
N PRO A 120 -1.02 7.59 -11.40
CA PRO A 120 0.09 8.21 -12.08
C PRO A 120 1.15 7.20 -12.56
N ALA A 121 1.94 7.59 -13.57
CA ALA A 121 3.01 6.74 -14.08
C ALA A 121 4.27 6.80 -13.19
N ASP A 122 4.60 7.98 -12.66
CA ASP A 122 5.79 8.17 -11.81
C ASP A 122 5.52 7.65 -10.38
N HIS A 123 6.48 6.91 -9.83
CA HIS A 123 6.37 6.32 -8.50
C HIS A 123 6.18 7.35 -7.38
N ARG A 124 6.71 8.57 -7.56
CA ARG A 124 6.58 9.66 -6.58
C ARG A 124 5.18 10.22 -6.58
N ASP A 125 4.58 10.34 -7.76
CA ASP A 125 3.21 10.83 -7.91
C ASP A 125 2.20 9.81 -7.37
N VAL A 126 2.45 8.51 -7.57
CA VAL A 126 1.64 7.44 -6.94
C VAL A 126 1.72 7.52 -5.42
N VAL A 127 2.93 7.62 -4.85
CA VAL A 127 3.09 7.67 -3.39
C VAL A 127 2.52 8.96 -2.81
N ALA A 128 2.65 10.10 -3.52
CA ALA A 128 2.02 11.36 -3.10
C ALA A 128 0.49 11.21 -3.03
N LEU A 129 -0.14 10.64 -4.07
CA LEU A 129 -1.58 10.36 -4.08
C LEU A 129 -2.01 9.51 -2.88
N VAL A 130 -1.29 8.41 -2.61
CA VAL A 130 -1.62 7.54 -1.47
C VAL A 130 -1.49 8.27 -0.13
N LEU A 131 -0.43 9.07 0.04
CA LEU A 131 -0.23 9.83 1.27
C LEU A 131 -1.31 10.91 1.47
N ASP A 132 -1.76 11.56 0.39
CA ASP A 132 -2.84 12.53 0.43
C ASP A 132 -4.17 11.86 0.84
N GLU A 133 -4.49 10.68 0.29
CA GLU A 133 -5.70 9.93 0.69
C GLU A 133 -5.64 9.44 2.15
N ILE A 134 -4.46 9.04 2.64
CA ILE A 134 -4.25 8.72 4.05
C ILE A 134 -4.41 9.97 4.93
N GLU A 135 -3.92 11.13 4.48
CA GLU A 135 -4.08 12.41 5.20
C GLU A 135 -5.56 12.80 5.35
N ASP A 136 -6.34 12.65 4.28
CA ASP A 136 -7.78 12.89 4.30
C ASP A 136 -8.49 11.94 5.28
N ARG A 137 -8.11 10.66 5.30
CA ARG A 137 -8.61 9.68 6.26
C ARG A 137 -8.27 10.05 7.70
N VAL A 138 -7.02 10.42 7.97
CA VAL A 138 -6.58 10.84 9.32
C VAL A 138 -7.30 12.11 9.75
N THR A 139 -7.50 13.07 8.84
CA THR A 139 -8.25 14.30 9.13
C THR A 139 -9.71 14.00 9.48
N ALA A 140 -10.34 13.07 8.77
CA ALA A 140 -11.68 12.60 9.07
C ALA A 140 -11.73 11.95 10.46
N LEU A 141 -10.77 11.07 10.80
CA LEU A 141 -10.66 10.41 12.11
C LEU A 141 -10.64 11.40 13.30
N TRP A 142 -9.94 12.53 13.15
CA TRP A 142 -9.88 13.56 14.19
C TRP A 142 -11.16 14.41 14.31
N SER A 143 -12.06 14.30 13.33
CA SER A 143 -13.33 15.04 13.27
C SER A 143 -14.54 14.20 13.71
N GLU A 144 -14.33 12.92 14.04
CA GLU A 144 -15.37 11.99 14.54
C GLU A 144 -15.68 12.17 16.04
#